data_AF-W1XLC1-F1
#
_entry.id   AF-W1XLC1-F1
#
_cell.length_a   1.000
_cell.length_b   1.000
_cell.length_c   1.000
_cell.angle_alpha   90.00
_cell.angle_beta   90.00
_cell.angle_gamma   90.00
#
_symmetry.space_group_name_H-M   'P 1'
#
loop_
_entity.id
_entity.type
_entity.pdbx_description
1 polymer ?
#
loop_
_entity_poly.entity_id
_entity_poly.type
_entity_poly.pdbx_seq_one_letter_code
_entity_poly.pdbx_strand_id
1 'polypeptide(L)' 'SFVELIGKTPLLAATRFGKKYGANANIFAKLEYFNPGGSVKDRIAAAIIQAAVESGELQPGGTIVEATSGNTGIGLSAV' A
#
# COMPACT_ATOMS: atom_id res chain seq x y z
N SER A 1 4.72 5.40 -14.24
CA SER A 1 5.79 5.42 -13.22
C SER A 1 5.53 4.33 -12.16
N PHE A 2 6.45 4.02 -11.23
CA PHE A 2 6.22 3.06 -10.14
C PHE A 2 4.95 3.40 -9.33
N VAL A 3 4.77 4.69 -9.04
CA VAL A 3 3.64 5.22 -8.27
C VAL A 3 2.29 4.95 -8.95
N GLU A 4 2.22 4.97 -10.28
CA GLU A 4 0.98 4.68 -11.03
C GLU A 4 0.50 3.22 -10.90
N LEU A 5 1.39 2.30 -10.51
CA LEU A 5 1.06 0.90 -10.27
C LEU A 5 0.52 0.65 -8.84
N ILE A 6 0.62 1.65 -7.96
CA ILE A 6 0.13 1.54 -6.58
C ILE A 6 -1.40 1.66 -6.57
N GLY A 7 -2.04 0.75 -5.84
CA GLY A 7 -3.48 0.68 -5.68
C GLY A 7 -4.16 -0.19 -6.72
N LYS A 8 -5.48 0.00 -6.89
CA LYS A 8 -6.35 -0.84 -7.74
C LYS A 8 -6.19 -2.36 -7.51
N THR A 9 -5.75 -2.74 -6.32
CA THR A 9 -5.47 -4.12 -5.92
C THR A 9 -6.75 -4.97 -5.96
N PRO A 10 -6.65 -6.29 -6.24
CA PRO A 10 -7.82 -7.15 -6.36
C PRO A 10 -8.65 -7.23 -5.07
N LEU A 11 -9.97 -7.39 -5.24
CA LEU A 11 -10.89 -7.82 -4.19
C LEU A 11 -11.31 -9.26 -4.48
N LEU A 12 -10.82 -10.20 -3.68
CA LEU A 12 -11.04 -11.64 -3.87
C LEU A 12 -12.23 -12.10 -3.04
N ALA A 13 -13.21 -12.75 -3.67
CA ALA A 13 -14.30 -13.43 -2.96
C ALA A 13 -13.79 -14.76 -2.34
N ALA A 14 -13.74 -14.84 -1.01
CA ALA A 14 -13.22 -15.98 -0.26
C ALA A 14 -14.28 -17.08 -0.04
N THR A 15 -14.95 -17.49 -1.12
CA THR A 15 -16.13 -18.39 -1.08
C THR A 15 -15.84 -19.75 -0.43
N ARG A 16 -14.68 -20.34 -0.71
CA ARG A 16 -14.25 -21.62 -0.11
C ARG A 16 -14.02 -21.51 1.40
N PHE A 17 -13.46 -20.39 1.86
CA PHE A 17 -13.25 -20.13 3.28
C PHE A 17 -14.59 -19.96 4.01
N GLY A 18 -15.50 -19.14 3.45
CA GLY A 18 -16.84 -18.96 4.01
C GLY A 18 -17.60 -20.27 4.16
N LYS A 19 -17.59 -21.13 3.12
CA LYS A 19 -18.19 -22.47 3.17
C LYS A 19 -17.57 -23.36 4.25
N LYS A 20 -16.24 -23.38 4.35
CA LYS A 20 -15.51 -24.21 5.33
C LYS A 20 -15.91 -23.90 6.77
N TYR A 21 -16.21 -22.65 7.09
CA TYR A 21 -16.50 -22.21 8.46
C TYR A 21 -17.99 -21.87 8.69
N GLY A 22 -18.88 -22.22 7.76
CA GLY A 22 -20.32 -21.99 7.91
C GLY A 22 -20.71 -20.51 8.02
N ALA A 23 -19.95 -19.61 7.37
CA ALA A 23 -20.21 -18.18 7.45
C ALA A 23 -21.53 -17.82 6.77
N ASN A 24 -22.44 -17.17 7.51
CA ASN A 24 -23.69 -16.61 6.96
C ASN A 24 -23.47 -15.20 6.37
N ALA A 25 -22.37 -15.01 5.63
CA ALA A 25 -21.98 -13.73 5.05
C ALA A 25 -21.03 -13.90 3.87
N ASN A 26 -20.98 -12.89 2.99
CA ASN A 26 -19.96 -12.81 1.95
C ASN A 26 -18.63 -12.32 2.54
N ILE A 27 -17.58 -13.11 2.40
CA ILE A 27 -16.23 -12.76 2.87
C ILE A 27 -15.39 -12.36 1.65
N PHE A 28 -14.79 -11.17 1.71
CA PHE A 28 -13.87 -10.67 0.68
C PHE A 28 -12.51 -10.36 1.29
N ALA A 29 -11.45 -10.63 0.55
CA ALA A 29 -10.07 -10.27 0.89
C ALA A 29 -9.58 -9.17 -0.06
N LYS A 30 -9.16 -8.04 0.49
CA LYS A 30 -8.51 -6.97 -0.27
C LYS A 30 -7.01 -7.26 -0.34
N LEU A 31 -6.51 -7.64 -1.52
CA LEU A 31 -5.18 -8.22 -1.67
C LEU A 31 -4.10 -7.14 -1.84
N GLU A 32 -3.79 -6.42 -0.77
CA GLU A 32 -2.84 -5.30 -0.80
C GLU A 32 -1.37 -5.69 -1.03
N TYR A 33 -1.04 -6.98 -0.99
CA TYR A 33 0.29 -7.46 -1.38
C TYR A 33 0.54 -7.36 -2.90
N PHE A 34 -0.50 -7.04 -3.70
CA PHE A 34 -0.36 -6.77 -5.14
C PHE A 34 0.13 -5.36 -5.47
N ASN A 35 0.27 -4.46 -4.49
CA ASN A 35 1.00 -3.23 -4.75
C ASN A 35 2.47 -3.58 -5.08
N PRO A 36 3.17 -2.78 -5.90
CA PRO A 36 4.48 -3.14 -6.47
C PRO A 36 5.61 -3.29 -5.44
N GLY A 37 5.54 -2.61 -4.30
CA GLY A 37 6.41 -2.78 -3.13
C GLY A 37 5.95 -3.91 -2.20
N GLY A 38 4.90 -4.65 -2.56
CA GLY A 38 4.48 -5.89 -1.90
C GLY A 38 3.59 -5.69 -0.68
N SER A 39 3.14 -4.46 -0.39
CA SER A 39 2.31 -4.22 0.79
C SER A 39 1.35 -3.04 0.64
N VAL A 40 0.41 -2.91 1.59
CA VAL A 40 -0.49 -1.74 1.68
C VAL A 40 0.26 -0.43 1.92
N LYS A 41 1.51 -0.47 2.42
CA LYS A 41 2.25 0.74 2.82
C LYS A 41 2.76 1.56 1.64
N ASP A 42 2.79 0.98 0.43
CA ASP A 42 3.07 1.73 -0.79
C ASP A 42 2.10 2.90 -0.97
N ARG A 43 0.83 2.72 -0.57
CA ARG A 43 -0.20 3.77 -0.66
C ARG A 43 0.15 4.98 0.20
N ILE A 44 0.55 4.74 1.45
CA ILE A 44 0.84 5.84 2.37
C ILE A 44 2.18 6.49 2.04
N ALA A 45 3.16 5.70 1.57
CA ALA A 45 4.41 6.23 1.06
C ALA A 45 4.16 7.21 -0.10
N ALA A 46 3.39 6.79 -1.11
CA ALA A 46 3.02 7.66 -2.24
C ALA A 46 2.30 8.94 -1.78
N ALA A 47 1.35 8.81 -0.85
CA ALA A 47 0.60 9.96 -0.34
C ALA A 47 1.48 10.95 0.45
N ILE A 48 2.38 10.44 1.31
CA ILE A 48 3.32 11.26 2.10
C ILE A 48 4.26 12.03 1.18
N ILE A 49 4.88 11.35 0.21
CA ILE A 49 5.81 11.99 -0.73
C ILE A 49 5.09 13.04 -1.56
N GLN A 50 3.92 12.72 -2.12
CA GLN A 50 3.14 13.66 -2.91
C GLN A 50 2.80 14.92 -2.10
N ALA A 51 2.29 14.76 -0.88
CA ALA A 51 1.95 15.89 -0.01
C ALA A 51 3.18 16.74 0.37
N ALA A 52 4.30 16.11 0.67
CA ALA A 52 5.54 16.82 1.05
C ALA A 52 6.14 17.59 -0.14
N VAL A 53 6.04 17.05 -1.36
CA VAL A 53 6.47 17.75 -2.58
C VAL A 53 5.52 18.90 -2.91
N GLU A 54 4.19 18.69 -2.82
CA GLU A 54 3.19 19.73 -3.10
C GLU A 54 3.25 20.91 -2.12
N SER A 55 3.49 20.63 -0.84
CA SER A 55 3.66 21.66 0.20
C SER A 55 5.02 22.36 0.15
N GLY A 56 6.00 21.78 -0.54
CA GLY A 56 7.38 22.24 -0.57
C GLY A 56 8.20 21.85 0.67
N GLU A 57 7.65 21.04 1.58
CA GLU A 57 8.40 20.47 2.72
C GLU A 57 9.51 19.52 2.27
N LEU A 58 9.32 18.83 1.14
CA LEU A 58 10.33 18.00 0.50
C LEU A 58 10.83 18.64 -0.79
N GLN A 59 12.10 19.01 -0.79
CA GLN A 59 12.81 19.58 -1.95
C GLN A 59 13.70 18.51 -2.61
N PRO A 60 14.06 18.67 -3.90
CA PRO A 60 15.01 17.78 -4.57
C PRO A 60 16.31 17.61 -3.77
N GLY A 61 16.72 16.36 -3.56
CA GLY A 61 17.90 16.01 -2.75
C GLY A 61 17.66 15.99 -1.23
N GLY A 62 16.42 16.24 -0.77
CA GLY A 62 16.04 16.09 0.63
C GLY A 62 16.19 14.65 1.14
N THR A 63 16.42 14.51 2.45
CA THR A 63 16.51 13.21 3.12
C THR A 63 15.23 12.95 3.91
N ILE A 64 14.66 11.75 3.75
CA ILE A 64 13.48 11.30 4.49
C ILE A 64 13.92 10.34 5.58
N VAL A 65 13.40 10.52 6.79
CA VAL A 65 13.64 9.65 7.93
C VAL A 65 12.29 9.14 8.43
N GLU A 66 12.12 7.82 8.48
CA GLU A 66 10.89 7.17 8.90
C GLU A 66 11.20 6.07 9.91
N ALA A 67 10.51 6.10 11.06
CA ALA A 67 10.56 5.02 12.05
C ALA A 67 9.54 3.93 11.65
N THR A 68 10.03 2.80 11.13
CA THR A 68 9.17 1.77 10.56
C THR A 68 9.60 0.36 10.94
N SER A 69 8.63 -0.56 10.97
CA SER A 69 8.87 -2.00 11.09
C SER A 69 9.28 -2.66 9.76
N GLY A 70 9.28 -1.90 8.65
CA GLY A 70 9.83 -2.34 7.35
C GLY A 70 9.05 -1.86 6.15
N ASN A 71 7.78 -2.26 6.03
CA ASN A 71 6.99 -2.05 4.79
C ASN A 71 6.84 -0.57 4.37
N THR A 72 6.72 0.37 5.32
CA THR A 72 6.68 1.81 4.97
C THR A 72 8.03 2.26 4.43
N GLY A 73 9.14 1.78 4.99
CA GLY A 73 10.47 2.08 4.50
C GLY A 73 10.70 1.53 3.09
N ILE A 74 10.24 0.31 2.80
CA ILE A 74 10.26 -0.24 1.44
C ILE A 74 9.47 0.64 0.48
N GLY A 75 8.24 1.02 0.86
CA GLY A 75 7.39 1.89 0.04
C GLY A 75 8.03 3.26 -0.22
N LEU A 76 8.53 3.94 0.82
CA LEU A 76 9.19 5.24 0.71
C LEU A 76 10.50 5.18 -0.09
N SER A 77 11.18 4.03 -0.10
CA SER A 77 12.42 3.87 -0.89
C SER A 77 12.14 3.67 -2.38
N ALA A 78 10.93 3.26 -2.75
CA ALA A 78 10.57 2.91 -4.12
C ALA A 78 9.73 4.00 -4.84
N VAL A 79 9.10 4.89 -4.07
CA VAL A 79 8.35 6.06 -4.53
C VAL A 79 9.29 7.21 -4.80
#